data_AF-A0AAJ5WN06-F1
#
_entry.id   AF-A0AAJ5WN06-F1
#
_cell.length_a   1.000
_cell.length_b   1.000
_cell.length_c   1.000
_cell.angle_alpha   90.00
_cell.angle_beta   90.00
_cell.angle_gamma   90.00
#
_symmetry.space_group_name_H-M   'P 1'
#
loop_
_entity.id
_entity.type
_entity.pdbx_description
1 polymer ?
#
loop_
_entity_poly.entity_id
_entity_poly.type
_entity_poly.pdbx_seq_one_letter_code
_entity_poly.pdbx_strand_id
1 'polypeptide(L)'
;MISQDKLRRLFRKSVNRFLSVQRAARILQLNKAAAVELMACLEDQGYIEEAGLDGLWQLSIRGKLIVQTNFKKAFTEETLKQSVENLLERASMVNASSEYPYYISCIKIINDYPIGNKGEPVYALFSLDRKQLSNEAFRAAEDNLRKRYTGNFRRIIDYAYYPRKTIGIFLKSGSHALQLTEDYETGKKEGHTIFTA
;
A
#
# COMPACT_ATOMS: atom_id res chain seq x y z
N MET A 1 -18.44 -21.11 7.18
CA MET A 1 -18.42 -19.65 6.93
C MET A 1 -17.62 -19.37 5.65
N ILE A 2 -18.20 -18.71 4.63
CA ILE A 2 -17.48 -18.41 3.38
C ILE A 2 -16.48 -17.27 3.60
N SER A 3 -15.28 -17.39 3.03
CA SER A 3 -14.27 -16.31 3.13
C SER A 3 -14.72 -15.04 2.42
N GLN A 4 -14.35 -13.88 2.96
CA GLN A 4 -14.71 -12.58 2.37
C GLN A 4 -14.21 -12.43 0.93
N ASP A 5 -13.07 -13.03 0.56
CA ASP A 5 -12.57 -13.02 -0.82
C ASP A 5 -13.48 -13.76 -1.79
N LYS A 6 -14.07 -14.88 -1.35
CA LYS A 6 -15.04 -15.63 -2.13
C LYS A 6 -16.31 -14.80 -2.36
N LEU A 7 -16.81 -14.13 -1.32
CA LEU A 7 -17.96 -13.21 -1.45
C LEU A 7 -17.67 -12.03 -2.38
N ARG A 8 -16.48 -11.43 -2.31
CA ARG A 8 -16.09 -10.35 -3.25
C ARG A 8 -16.01 -10.85 -4.68
N ARG A 9 -15.50 -12.06 -4.91
CA ARG A 9 -15.48 -12.67 -6.24
C ARG A 9 -16.90 -12.87 -6.78
N LEU A 10 -17.83 -13.30 -5.93
CA LEU A 10 -19.24 -13.39 -6.28
C LEU A 10 -19.81 -12.03 -6.65
N PHE A 11 -19.71 -11.04 -5.76
CA PHE A 11 -20.30 -9.72 -5.96
C PHE A 11 -19.70 -8.97 -7.14
N ARG A 12 -18.37 -8.99 -7.34
CA ARG A 12 -17.73 -8.40 -8.53
C ARG A 12 -18.28 -8.95 -9.84
N LYS A 13 -18.60 -10.24 -9.88
CA LYS A 13 -19.18 -10.91 -11.07
C LYS A 13 -20.69 -10.67 -11.25
N SER A 14 -21.30 -9.94 -10.32
CA SER A 14 -22.74 -9.69 -10.24
C SER A 14 -23.11 -8.21 -10.06
N VAL A 15 -22.14 -7.27 -10.11
CA VAL A 15 -22.40 -5.81 -9.91
C VAL A 15 -23.49 -5.25 -10.82
N ASN A 16 -23.53 -5.73 -12.07
CA ASN A 16 -24.47 -5.29 -13.10
C ASN A 16 -25.25 -6.47 -13.71
N ARG A 17 -25.44 -7.56 -12.95
CA ARG A 17 -26.10 -8.77 -13.45
C ARG A 17 -26.92 -9.42 -12.34
N PHE A 18 -28.04 -10.03 -12.73
CA PHE A 18 -28.80 -10.87 -11.82
C PHE A 18 -27.97 -12.07 -11.35
N LEU A 19 -28.14 -12.38 -10.07
CA LEU A 19 -27.56 -13.50 -9.37
C LEU A 19 -28.63 -14.58 -9.20
N SER A 20 -28.28 -15.82 -9.50
CA SER A 20 -29.13 -16.99 -9.26
C SER A 20 -28.35 -18.03 -8.45
N VAL A 21 -29.06 -18.95 -7.81
CA VAL A 21 -28.44 -20.07 -7.07
C VAL A 21 -27.44 -20.83 -7.93
N GLN A 22 -27.79 -21.12 -9.19
CA GLN A 22 -26.90 -21.82 -10.14
C GLN A 22 -25.64 -21.01 -10.44
N ARG A 23 -25.76 -19.69 -10.59
CA ARG A 23 -24.64 -18.79 -10.84
C ARG A 23 -23.71 -18.69 -9.63
N ALA A 24 -24.28 -18.60 -8.43
CA ALA A 24 -23.53 -18.60 -7.17
C ALA A 24 -22.77 -19.92 -6.97
N ALA A 25 -23.46 -21.05 -7.15
CA ALA A 25 -22.87 -22.39 -7.10
C ALA A 25 -21.66 -22.51 -8.04
N ARG A 26 -21.79 -22.05 -9.29
CA ARG A 26 -20.72 -22.09 -10.28
C ARG A 26 -19.54 -21.18 -9.93
N ILE A 27 -19.78 -19.95 -9.47
CA ILE A 27 -18.69 -19.00 -9.15
C ILE A 27 -17.90 -19.45 -7.93
N LEU A 28 -18.58 -20.01 -6.94
CA LEU A 28 -18.01 -20.39 -5.66
C LEU A 28 -17.63 -21.87 -5.57
N GLN A 29 -17.91 -22.64 -6.61
CA GLN A 29 -17.72 -24.10 -6.66
C GLN A 29 -18.42 -24.80 -5.48
N LEU A 30 -19.67 -24.41 -5.24
CA LEU A 30 -20.53 -24.98 -4.20
C LEU A 30 -21.52 -25.96 -4.83
N ASN A 31 -22.00 -26.92 -4.04
CA ASN A 31 -23.16 -27.72 -4.41
C ASN A 31 -24.45 -26.86 -4.34
N LYS A 32 -25.55 -27.38 -4.90
CA LYS A 32 -26.82 -26.64 -4.99
C LYS A 32 -27.38 -26.28 -3.60
N ALA A 33 -27.35 -27.20 -2.64
CA ALA A 33 -27.90 -26.97 -1.30
C ALA A 33 -27.15 -25.85 -0.56
N ALA A 34 -25.82 -25.90 -0.55
CA ALA A 34 -24.97 -24.87 0.06
C ALA A 34 -25.12 -23.52 -0.65
N ALA A 35 -25.39 -23.52 -1.96
CA ALA A 35 -25.67 -22.28 -2.69
C ALA A 35 -27.04 -21.68 -2.33
N VAL A 36 -28.07 -22.50 -2.09
CA VAL A 36 -29.38 -22.03 -1.61
C VAL A 36 -29.24 -21.39 -0.24
N GLU A 37 -28.60 -22.08 0.70
CA GLU A 37 -28.36 -21.58 2.06
C GLU A 37 -27.54 -20.28 2.05
N LEU A 38 -26.51 -20.21 1.20
CA LEU A 38 -25.72 -18.99 1.06
C LEU A 38 -26.57 -17.83 0.55
N MET A 39 -27.38 -18.05 -0.48
CA MET A 39 -28.22 -16.99 -1.06
C MET A 39 -29.21 -16.46 -0.02
N ALA A 40 -29.88 -17.35 0.71
CA ALA A 40 -30.78 -16.97 1.81
C ALA A 40 -30.04 -16.18 2.90
N CYS A 41 -28.83 -16.61 3.28
CA CYS A 41 -28.01 -15.90 4.26
C CYS A 41 -27.59 -14.51 3.79
N LEU A 42 -27.23 -14.37 2.52
CA LEU A 42 -26.83 -13.08 1.93
C LEU A 42 -28.00 -12.10 1.81
N GLU A 43 -29.19 -12.63 1.53
CA GLU A 43 -30.43 -11.86 1.49
C GLU A 43 -30.85 -11.40 2.89
N ASP A 44 -30.84 -12.29 3.87
CA ASP A 44 -31.12 -11.98 5.28
C ASP A 44 -30.16 -10.92 5.84
N GLN A 45 -28.88 -10.98 5.45
CA GLN A 45 -27.88 -9.97 5.80
C GLN A 45 -27.99 -8.68 4.95
N GLY A 46 -28.93 -8.61 4.01
CA GLY A 46 -29.18 -7.45 3.17
C GLY A 46 -28.05 -7.14 2.19
N TYR A 47 -27.23 -8.12 1.80
CA TYR A 47 -26.19 -7.95 0.77
C TYR A 47 -26.73 -8.13 -0.65
N ILE A 48 -27.79 -8.90 -0.79
CA ILE A 48 -28.55 -9.07 -2.02
C ILE A 48 -30.04 -8.83 -1.73
N GLU A 49 -30.81 -8.55 -2.77
CA GLU A 49 -32.25 -8.31 -2.71
C GLU A 49 -32.91 -8.93 -3.95
N GLU A 50 -34.16 -9.35 -3.85
CA GLU A 50 -34.91 -9.85 -5.02
C GLU A 50 -34.97 -8.78 -6.13
N ALA A 51 -34.77 -9.23 -7.36
CA ALA A 51 -34.73 -8.36 -8.54
C ALA A 51 -36.13 -8.12 -9.16
N GLY A 52 -37.20 -8.54 -8.50
CA GLY A 52 -38.57 -8.54 -9.06
C GLY A 52 -38.80 -9.62 -10.13
N LEU A 53 -37.88 -10.59 -10.23
CA LEU A 53 -38.00 -11.78 -11.07
C LEU A 53 -37.74 -13.02 -10.20
N ASP A 54 -38.64 -14.00 -10.25
CA ASP A 54 -38.57 -15.18 -9.40
C ASP A 54 -37.23 -15.91 -9.51
N GLY A 55 -36.61 -16.14 -8.36
CA GLY A 55 -35.34 -16.85 -8.26
C GLY A 55 -34.13 -16.06 -8.77
N LEU A 56 -34.27 -14.74 -8.93
CA LEU A 56 -33.19 -13.83 -9.30
C LEU A 56 -33.03 -12.72 -8.27
N TRP A 57 -31.77 -12.50 -7.89
CA TRP A 57 -31.36 -11.45 -6.97
C TRP A 57 -30.48 -10.43 -7.67
N GLN A 58 -30.39 -9.24 -7.11
CA GLN A 58 -29.40 -8.23 -7.45
C GLN A 58 -28.60 -7.82 -6.21
N LEU A 59 -27.46 -7.16 -6.40
CA LEU A 59 -26.74 -6.58 -5.26
C LEU A 59 -27.53 -5.39 -4.71
N SER A 60 -27.78 -5.42 -3.40
CA SER A 60 -28.26 -4.25 -2.66
C SER A 60 -27.19 -3.16 -2.61
N ILE A 61 -27.54 -1.99 -2.07
CA ILE A 61 -26.55 -0.93 -1.78
C ILE A 61 -25.42 -1.46 -0.88
N ARG A 62 -25.74 -2.24 0.17
CA ARG A 62 -24.75 -2.83 1.08
C ARG A 62 -23.84 -3.82 0.36
N GLY A 63 -24.38 -4.64 -0.55
CA GLY A 63 -23.60 -5.55 -1.39
C GLY A 63 -22.66 -4.82 -2.36
N LYS A 64 -23.13 -3.73 -2.97
CA LYS A 64 -22.33 -2.86 -3.86
C LYS A 64 -21.18 -2.19 -3.10
N LEU A 65 -21.42 -1.76 -1.86
CA LEU A 65 -20.39 -1.16 -1.00
C LEU A 65 -19.24 -2.13 -0.74
N ILE A 66 -19.49 -3.43 -0.51
CA ILE A 66 -18.42 -4.44 -0.32
C ILE A 66 -17.50 -4.53 -1.55
N VAL A 67 -18.06 -4.39 -2.74
CA VAL A 67 -17.28 -4.41 -3.98
C VAL A 67 -16.41 -3.16 -4.11
N GLN A 68 -16.96 -2.01 -3.73
CA GLN A 68 -16.30 -0.71 -3.80
C GLN A 68 -15.29 -0.46 -2.68
N THR A 69 -15.45 -1.07 -1.51
CA THR A 69 -14.44 -1.00 -0.45
C THR A 69 -13.12 -1.57 -0.96
N ASN A 70 -12.15 -0.69 -1.19
CA ASN A 70 -10.76 -1.06 -1.39
C ASN A 70 -10.20 -1.54 -0.05
N PHE A 71 -10.45 -2.81 0.30
CA PHE A 71 -9.71 -3.44 1.37
C PHE A 71 -8.22 -3.32 1.03
N LYS A 72 -7.48 -2.64 1.91
CA LYS A 72 -6.03 -2.47 1.79
C LYS A 72 -5.41 -3.85 1.61
N LYS A 73 -4.53 -3.98 0.61
CA LYS A 73 -3.83 -5.23 0.33
C LYS A 73 -3.11 -5.67 1.60
N ALA A 74 -3.43 -6.85 2.10
CA ALA A 74 -2.73 -7.44 3.24
C ALA A 74 -1.47 -8.14 2.75
N PHE A 75 -0.39 -8.03 3.52
CA PHE A 75 0.90 -8.66 3.26
C PHE A 75 1.21 -9.68 4.35
N THR A 76 1.97 -10.72 4.02
CA THR A 76 2.43 -11.70 5.01
C THR A 76 3.39 -11.04 5.99
N GLU A 77 3.46 -11.58 7.21
CA GLU A 77 4.41 -11.14 8.23
C GLU A 77 5.84 -11.09 7.68
N GLU A 78 6.26 -12.15 6.98
CA GLU A 78 7.58 -12.25 6.32
C GLU A 78 7.82 -11.12 5.32
N THR A 79 6.84 -10.82 4.45
CA THR A 79 6.97 -9.73 3.45
C THR A 79 7.14 -8.37 4.14
N LEU A 80 6.40 -8.15 5.23
CA LEU A 80 6.47 -6.91 6.00
C LEU A 80 7.81 -6.77 6.71
N LYS A 81 8.30 -7.82 7.39
CA LYS A 81 9.62 -7.83 8.03
C LYS A 81 10.74 -7.59 7.02
N GLN A 82 10.73 -8.33 5.91
CA GLN A 82 11.71 -8.15 4.83
C GLN A 82 11.66 -6.73 4.25
N SER A 83 10.47 -6.12 4.17
CA SER A 83 10.34 -4.74 3.69
C SER A 83 11.01 -3.72 4.62
N VAL A 84 10.98 -3.95 5.93
CA VAL A 84 11.68 -3.12 6.93
C VAL A 84 13.19 -3.35 6.87
N GLU A 85 13.63 -4.60 6.83
CA GLU A 85 15.06 -4.93 6.73
C GLU A 85 15.70 -4.32 5.48
N ASN A 86 15.07 -4.51 4.33
CA ASN A 86 15.56 -3.95 3.07
C ASN A 86 15.53 -2.41 3.09
N LEU A 87 14.60 -1.79 3.83
CA LEU A 87 14.58 -0.34 4.01
C LEU A 87 15.80 0.13 4.80
N LEU A 88 16.14 -0.54 5.90
CA LEU A 88 17.30 -0.22 6.74
C LEU A 88 18.62 -0.42 6.00
N GLU A 89 18.72 -1.47 5.18
CA GLU A 89 19.89 -1.72 4.32
C GLU A 89 20.07 -0.57 3.33
N ARG A 90 19.02 -0.22 2.58
CA ARG A 90 19.06 0.91 1.63
C ARG A 90 19.35 2.24 2.34
N ALA A 91 18.84 2.44 3.55
CA ALA A 91 19.13 3.64 4.32
C ALA A 91 20.63 3.75 4.64
N SER A 92 21.23 2.64 5.05
CA SER A 92 22.68 2.55 5.29
C SER A 92 23.48 2.81 4.02
N MET A 93 23.04 2.28 2.87
CA MET A 93 23.66 2.54 1.57
C MET A 93 23.63 4.03 1.18
N VAL A 94 22.50 4.73 1.39
CA VAL A 94 22.40 6.18 1.15
C VAL A 94 23.37 6.96 2.04
N ASN A 95 23.46 6.59 3.31
CA ASN A 95 24.33 7.27 4.27
C ASN A 95 25.81 7.06 3.93
N ALA A 96 26.21 5.85 3.52
CA ALA A 96 27.58 5.53 3.11
C ALA A 96 27.96 6.11 1.73
N SER A 97 26.99 6.35 0.84
CA SER A 97 27.26 6.77 -0.54
C SER A 97 27.63 8.26 -0.65
N SER A 98 28.72 8.59 -1.34
CA SER A 98 29.07 9.97 -1.69
C SER A 98 28.21 10.55 -2.81
N GLU A 99 27.37 9.74 -3.47
CA GLU A 99 26.51 10.20 -4.56
C GLU A 99 25.33 11.06 -4.09
N TYR A 100 24.91 10.88 -2.84
CA TYR A 100 23.78 11.59 -2.25
C TYR A 100 24.27 12.77 -1.38
N PRO A 101 23.83 14.00 -1.64
CA PRO A 101 24.20 15.17 -0.83
C PRO A 101 23.50 15.20 0.54
N TYR A 102 22.47 14.38 0.73
CA TYR A 102 21.73 14.22 1.98
C TYR A 102 21.97 12.83 2.57
N TYR A 103 21.90 12.73 3.89
CA TYR A 103 21.85 11.46 4.63
C TYR A 103 20.49 11.34 5.33
N ILE A 104 20.10 10.11 5.62
CA ILE A 104 18.91 9.78 6.40
C ILE A 104 19.27 9.94 7.87
N SER A 105 18.62 10.88 8.53
CA SER A 105 18.86 11.14 9.95
C SER A 105 17.96 10.33 10.87
N CYS A 106 16.73 10.02 10.44
CA CYS A 106 15.79 9.22 11.20
C CYS A 106 14.84 8.46 10.29
N ILE A 107 14.44 7.25 10.70
CA ILE A 107 13.28 6.54 10.17
C ILE A 107 12.38 6.10 11.33
N LYS A 108 11.10 6.39 11.22
CA LYS A 108 10.05 5.92 12.16
C LYS A 108 8.97 5.14 11.45
N ILE A 109 8.55 4.02 12.03
CA ILE A 109 7.32 3.32 11.62
C ILE A 109 6.14 3.88 12.42
N ILE A 110 5.07 4.28 11.73
CA ILE A 110 3.91 4.96 12.33
C ILE A 110 2.70 4.04 12.53
N ASN A 111 2.77 2.79 12.08
CA ASN A 111 1.77 1.76 12.34
C ASN A 111 2.38 0.57 13.09
N ASP A 112 1.63 -0.54 13.18
CA ASP A 112 1.95 -1.72 13.99
C ASP A 112 3.42 -2.16 13.87
N TYR A 113 4.15 -1.99 14.96
CA TYR A 113 5.54 -2.44 15.12
C TYR A 113 5.82 -2.81 16.59
N PRO A 114 6.54 -3.90 16.89
CA PRO A 114 7.14 -4.86 15.95
C PRO A 114 6.10 -5.66 15.17
N ILE A 115 6.47 -6.05 13.95
CA ILE A 115 5.61 -6.83 13.05
C ILE A 115 5.50 -8.26 13.58
N GLY A 116 4.32 -8.64 14.05
CA GLY A 116 4.06 -9.99 14.60
C GLY A 116 3.01 -10.81 13.84
N ASN A 117 2.35 -10.23 12.83
CA ASN A 117 1.30 -10.89 12.06
C ASN A 117 1.23 -10.33 10.63
N LYS A 118 0.43 -10.98 9.77
CA LYS A 118 0.01 -10.40 8.49
C LYS A 118 -0.75 -9.09 8.72
N GLY A 119 -0.60 -8.11 7.84
CA GLY A 119 -1.17 -6.79 8.06
C GLY A 119 -1.17 -5.89 6.83
N GLU A 120 -1.50 -4.63 7.08
CA GLU A 120 -1.40 -3.54 6.10
C GLU A 120 0.07 -3.25 5.73
N PRO A 121 0.34 -2.47 4.66
CA PRO A 121 1.70 -1.97 4.39
C PRO A 121 2.34 -1.33 5.62
N VAL A 122 3.66 -1.43 5.71
CA VAL A 122 4.44 -0.64 6.66
C VAL A 122 4.36 0.82 6.24
N TYR A 123 3.92 1.68 7.15
CA TYR A 123 3.96 3.12 6.95
C TYR A 123 5.16 3.66 7.71
N ALA A 124 6.12 4.25 7.00
CA ALA A 124 7.29 4.84 7.61
C ALA A 124 7.49 6.30 7.20
N LEU A 125 7.93 7.09 8.15
CA LEU A 125 8.42 8.45 7.97
C LEU A 125 9.94 8.42 7.97
N PHE A 126 10.55 9.25 7.13
CA PHE A 126 11.99 9.44 7.16
C PHE A 126 12.34 10.92 7.08
N SER A 127 13.44 11.31 7.72
CA SER A 127 14.00 12.65 7.63
C SER A 127 15.36 12.61 6.93
N LEU A 128 15.66 13.68 6.19
CA LEU A 128 16.92 13.86 5.51
C LEU A 128 17.60 15.14 5.97
N ASP A 129 18.86 15.01 6.36
CA ASP A 129 19.74 16.12 6.70
C ASP A 129 20.88 16.24 5.69
N ARG A 130 21.44 17.45 5.59
CA ARG A 130 22.54 17.74 4.67
C ARG A 130 23.83 17.09 5.20
N LYS A 131 24.55 16.36 4.33
CA LYS A 131 25.90 15.87 4.67
C LYS A 131 26.86 17.05 4.86
N GLN A 132 27.86 16.84 5.72
CA GLN A 132 28.93 17.80 5.97
C GLN A 132 29.85 17.91 4.75
N LEU A 133 29.41 18.70 3.77
CA LEU A 133 30.08 18.96 2.49
C LEU A 133 30.23 20.47 2.29
N SER A 134 31.30 20.89 1.63
CA SER A 134 31.43 22.26 1.15
C SER A 134 30.23 22.62 0.25
N ASN A 135 29.88 23.90 0.17
CA ASN A 135 28.76 24.35 -0.66
C ASN A 135 28.93 23.97 -2.14
N GLU A 136 30.17 24.00 -2.63
CA GLU A 136 30.51 23.61 -4.00
C GLU A 136 30.31 22.10 -4.21
N ALA A 137 30.83 21.26 -3.32
CA ALA A 137 30.67 19.81 -3.39
C ALA A 137 29.20 19.39 -3.28
N PHE A 138 28.45 20.06 -2.40
CA PHE A 138 27.02 19.81 -2.22
C PHE A 138 26.23 20.14 -3.51
N ARG A 139 26.47 21.32 -4.11
CA ARG A 139 25.82 21.72 -5.37
C ARG A 139 26.20 20.78 -6.52
N ALA A 140 27.47 20.41 -6.62
CA ALA A 140 27.94 19.47 -7.64
C ALA A 140 27.24 18.11 -7.52
N ALA A 141 27.05 17.59 -6.30
CA ALA A 141 26.32 16.34 -6.08
C ALA A 141 24.84 16.46 -6.47
N GLU A 142 24.15 17.55 -6.11
CA GLU A 142 22.78 17.80 -6.56
C GLU A 142 22.68 17.85 -8.09
N ASP A 143 23.57 18.57 -8.75
CA ASP A 143 23.57 18.72 -10.19
C ASP A 143 23.89 17.40 -10.91
N ASN A 144 24.79 16.59 -10.35
CA ASN A 144 25.07 15.26 -10.88
C ASN A 144 23.84 14.35 -10.82
N LEU A 145 23.08 14.38 -9.72
CA LEU A 145 21.82 13.63 -9.62
C LEU A 145 20.82 14.11 -10.68
N ARG A 146 20.65 15.43 -10.83
CA ARG A 146 19.73 16.01 -11.83
C ARG A 146 20.14 15.66 -13.27
N LYS A 147 21.44 15.65 -13.58
CA LYS A 147 21.97 15.27 -14.90
C LYS A 147 21.71 13.81 -15.26
N ARG A 148 21.69 12.91 -14.26
CA ARG A 148 21.36 11.48 -14.46
C ARG A 148 19.86 11.25 -14.69
N TYR A 149 19.00 12.25 -14.45
CA TYR A 149 17.57 12.12 -14.70
C TYR A 149 17.29 12.14 -16.21
N THR A 150 16.68 11.08 -16.71
CA THR A 150 16.34 10.93 -18.13
C THR A 150 14.99 11.55 -18.51
N GLY A 151 14.22 12.02 -17.52
CA GLY A 151 12.94 12.69 -17.76
C GLY A 151 13.07 14.20 -17.87
N ASN A 152 11.93 14.89 -18.00
CA ASN A 152 11.87 16.35 -18.03
C ASN A 152 11.22 16.89 -16.75
N PHE A 153 11.84 17.91 -16.15
CA PHE A 153 11.28 18.63 -15.01
C PHE A 153 10.22 19.61 -15.49
N ARG A 154 8.93 19.28 -15.26
CA ARG A 154 7.82 20.14 -15.67
C ARG A 154 7.68 21.41 -14.81
N ARG A 155 8.21 21.39 -13.59
CA ARG A 155 8.14 22.51 -12.62
C ARG A 155 9.49 22.73 -11.97
N ILE A 156 9.80 23.98 -11.62
CA ILE A 156 11.03 24.33 -10.89
C ILE A 156 11.12 23.65 -9.53
N ILE A 157 9.98 23.42 -8.87
CA ILE A 157 9.91 22.69 -7.59
C ILE A 157 10.38 21.25 -7.77
N ASP A 158 9.98 20.58 -8.85
CA ASP A 158 10.42 19.21 -9.12
C ASP A 158 11.94 19.16 -9.33
N TYR A 159 12.52 20.17 -9.99
CA TYR A 159 13.97 20.29 -10.18
C TYR A 159 14.71 20.53 -8.86
N ALA A 160 14.21 21.45 -8.03
CA ALA A 160 14.82 21.82 -6.75
C ALA A 160 14.82 20.64 -5.75
N TYR A 161 13.69 19.96 -5.61
CA TYR A 161 13.52 18.85 -4.66
C TYR A 161 13.96 17.49 -5.20
N TYR A 162 14.34 17.39 -6.48
CA TYR A 162 14.75 16.12 -7.09
C TYR A 162 15.82 15.35 -6.29
N PRO A 163 16.90 15.98 -5.79
CA PRO A 163 17.92 15.27 -5.01
C PRO A 163 17.39 14.61 -3.73
N ARG A 164 16.37 15.18 -3.09
CA ARG A 164 15.70 14.57 -1.92
C ARG A 164 14.71 13.50 -2.36
N LYS A 165 13.90 13.81 -3.38
CA LYS A 165 12.90 12.89 -3.95
C LYS A 165 13.52 11.58 -4.44
N THR A 166 14.70 11.62 -5.07
CA THR A 166 15.36 10.41 -5.58
C THR A 166 15.78 9.46 -4.46
N ILE A 167 16.15 9.99 -3.29
CA ILE A 167 16.42 9.17 -2.09
C ILE A 167 15.14 8.47 -1.66
N GLY A 168 14.01 9.17 -1.56
CA GLY A 168 12.72 8.55 -1.24
C GLY A 168 12.30 7.46 -2.23
N ILE A 169 12.53 7.68 -3.54
CA ILE A 169 12.28 6.68 -4.59
C ILE A 169 13.17 5.45 -4.39
N PHE A 170 14.47 5.66 -4.16
CA PHE A 170 15.43 4.58 -3.90
C PHE A 170 15.04 3.77 -2.66
N LEU A 171 14.73 4.44 -1.54
CA LEU A 171 14.30 3.80 -0.31
C LEU A 171 13.03 2.98 -0.48
N LYS A 172 12.07 3.47 -1.28
CA LYS A 172 10.82 2.75 -1.57
C LYS A 172 11.07 1.53 -2.45
N SER A 173 11.98 1.62 -3.41
CA SER A 173 12.34 0.54 -4.35
C SER A 173 11.11 -0.12 -5.01
N GLY A 174 10.06 0.67 -5.29
CA GLY A 174 8.81 0.16 -5.85
C GLY A 174 8.00 -0.79 -4.94
N SER A 175 8.39 -1.00 -3.68
CA SER A 175 7.68 -1.92 -2.78
C SER A 175 6.25 -1.43 -2.52
N HIS A 176 5.29 -2.34 -2.71
CA HIS A 176 3.89 -2.10 -2.36
C HIS A 176 3.59 -2.35 -0.88
N ALA A 177 4.45 -3.12 -0.20
CA ALA A 177 4.35 -3.42 1.23
C ALA A 177 4.92 -2.30 2.11
N LEU A 178 5.48 -1.25 1.49
CA LEU A 178 6.09 -0.11 2.16
C LEU A 178 5.53 1.20 1.61
N GLN A 179 5.07 2.07 2.51
CA GLN A 179 4.70 3.45 2.22
C GLN A 179 5.66 4.37 2.95
N LEU A 180 6.38 5.19 2.19
CA LEU A 180 7.36 6.14 2.72
C LEU A 180 6.88 7.56 2.50
N THR A 181 7.04 8.39 3.52
CA THR A 181 6.82 9.84 3.45
C THR A 181 8.01 10.54 4.07
N GLU A 182 8.53 11.55 3.38
CA GLU A 182 9.57 12.41 3.95
C GLU A 182 8.92 13.40 4.93
N ASP A 183 9.43 13.49 6.16
CA ASP A 183 8.92 14.42 7.18
C ASP A 183 10.08 15.08 7.93
N TYR A 184 10.13 16.41 7.88
CA TYR A 184 11.14 17.24 8.55
C TYR A 184 11.02 17.18 10.09
N GLU A 185 9.87 16.80 10.62
CA GLU A 185 9.60 16.68 12.03
C GLU A 185 9.41 15.23 12.47
N THR A 186 10.04 14.28 11.78
CA THR A 186 9.96 12.84 12.11
C THR A 186 10.20 12.61 13.62
N GLY A 187 11.13 13.34 14.25
CA GLY A 187 11.41 13.26 15.69
C GLY A 187 10.21 13.57 16.60
N LYS A 188 9.26 14.42 16.18
CA LYS A 188 8.08 14.84 16.95
C LYS A 188 6.83 13.98 16.72
N LYS A 189 6.85 13.11 15.69
CA LYS A 189 5.72 12.23 15.37
C LYS A 189 5.71 10.99 16.29
N GLU A 190 4.52 10.56 16.66
CA GLU A 190 4.31 9.26 17.31
C GLU A 190 4.71 8.13 16.35
N GLY A 191 5.34 7.09 16.89
CA GLY A 191 5.83 5.95 16.12
C GLY A 191 7.09 5.34 16.72
N HIS A 192 7.56 4.26 16.09
CA HIS A 192 8.72 3.50 16.51
C HIS A 192 9.94 3.93 15.71
N THR A 193 10.93 4.54 16.38
CA THR A 193 12.22 4.84 15.75
C THR A 193 12.96 3.53 15.49
N ILE A 194 13.25 3.26 14.21
CA ILE A 194 13.95 2.06 13.77
C ILE A 194 15.33 2.36 13.18
N PHE A 195 15.62 3.64 12.93
CA PHE A 195 16.91 4.10 12.42
C PHE A 195 17.18 5.52 12.90
N THR A 196 18.42 5.76 13.31
CA THR A 196 18.98 7.08 13.62
C THR A 196 20.46 7.05 13.27
N ALA A 197 20.93 8.10 12.61
CA ALA A 197 22.32 8.26 12.19
C ALA A 197 23.08 9.28 13.04
#